data_AF-Q8HIT6-F1
#
_entry.id   AF-Q8HIT6-F1
#
_cell.length_a   1.000
_cell.length_b   1.000
_cell.length_c   1.000
_cell.angle_alpha   90.00
_cell.angle_beta   90.00
_cell.angle_gamma   90.00
#
_symmetry.space_group_name_H-M   'P 1'
#
loop_
_entity.id
_entity.type
_entity.pdbx_description
1 polymer ?
#
loop_
_entity_poly.entity_id
_entity_poly.type
_entity_poly.pdbx_seq_one_letter_code
_entity_poly.pdbx_strand_id
1 'polypeptide(L)'
;MYETRFKKNLSLYRNLLKIKGLGKFKIFNICQILGINPNIEYSKLSEHYIDELNLLLANIKKQDYNSILENVNIDNTNTRINNKNIDKNKLNLYLFNKNSTFNKSTKNIVLIEENLNDYESSQINTLIQINALRGRRIKMGYPSKGQRTRSNAITAKRINKRLIKK
;
A
#
# COMPACT_ATOMS: atom_id res chain seq x y z
N MET A 1 -3.90 -8.91 -13.89
CA MET A 1 -5.15 -8.57 -13.18
C MET A 1 -5.19 -9.33 -11.86
N TYR A 2 -5.70 -8.71 -10.79
CA TYR A 2 -5.72 -9.27 -9.42
C TYR A 2 -6.61 -10.52 -9.26
N GLU A 3 -7.49 -10.75 -10.23
CA GLU A 3 -8.45 -11.85 -10.28
C GLU A 3 -7.80 -13.22 -10.18
N THR A 4 -6.59 -13.39 -10.73
CA THR A 4 -5.89 -14.69 -10.70
C THR A 4 -5.38 -15.07 -9.31
N ARG A 5 -5.37 -14.13 -8.35
CA ARG A 5 -4.78 -14.32 -7.01
C ARG A 5 -5.83 -14.46 -5.90
N PHE A 6 -7.07 -14.02 -6.13
CA PHE A 6 -8.12 -14.07 -5.12
C PHE A 6 -8.76 -15.46 -5.06
N LYS A 7 -8.88 -15.99 -3.84
CA LYS A 7 -9.52 -17.28 -3.61
C LYS A 7 -11.02 -17.10 -3.55
N LYS A 8 -11.75 -17.79 -4.42
CA LYS A 8 -13.21 -17.73 -4.55
C LYS A 8 -13.96 -17.99 -3.24
N ASN A 9 -13.49 -18.97 -2.46
CA ASN A 9 -14.10 -19.39 -1.19
C ASN A 9 -13.78 -18.49 0.02
N LEU A 10 -12.94 -17.46 -0.15
CA LEU A 10 -12.63 -16.52 0.93
C LEU A 10 -13.44 -15.24 0.79
N SER A 11 -13.67 -14.58 1.92
CA SER A 11 -14.28 -13.26 1.91
C SER A 11 -13.41 -12.24 1.18
N LEU A 12 -14.05 -11.23 0.60
CA LEU A 12 -13.38 -10.12 -0.06
C LEU A 12 -12.36 -9.46 0.86
N TYR A 13 -12.69 -9.25 2.13
CA TYR A 13 -11.78 -8.72 3.16
C TYR A 13 -10.49 -9.55 3.27
N ARG A 14 -10.61 -10.88 3.40
CA ARG A 14 -9.45 -11.77 3.53
C ARG A 14 -8.60 -11.80 2.27
N ASN A 15 -9.21 -11.65 1.10
CA ASN A 15 -8.48 -11.56 -0.17
C ASN A 15 -7.74 -10.23 -0.30
N LEU A 16 -8.40 -9.11 0.00
CA LEU A 16 -7.78 -7.77 -0.02
C LEU A 16 -6.68 -7.63 1.04
N LEU A 17 -6.82 -8.26 2.21
CA LEU A 17 -5.80 -8.23 3.27
C LEU A 17 -4.47 -8.88 2.85
N LYS A 18 -4.48 -9.80 1.88
CA LYS A 18 -3.25 -10.41 1.35
C LYS A 18 -2.43 -9.43 0.52
N ILE A 19 -3.04 -8.34 0.05
CA ILE A 19 -2.37 -7.31 -0.72
C ILE A 19 -1.53 -6.46 0.24
N LYS A 20 -0.20 -6.49 0.07
CA LYS A 20 0.72 -5.66 0.86
C LYS A 20 0.39 -4.19 0.65
N GLY A 21 0.27 -3.43 1.75
CA GLY A 21 -0.07 -2.00 1.71
C GLY A 21 -1.56 -1.69 1.95
N LEU A 22 -2.45 -2.70 1.90
CA LEU A 22 -3.86 -2.59 2.27
C LEU A 22 -4.10 -3.09 3.69
N GLY A 23 -4.23 -2.15 4.63
CA GLY A 23 -4.62 -2.45 6.03
C GLY A 23 -6.14 -2.47 6.22
N LYS A 24 -6.59 -2.89 7.41
CA LYS A 24 -8.01 -2.99 7.79
C LYS A 24 -8.83 -1.74 7.40
N PHE A 25 -8.33 -0.56 7.74
CA PHE A 25 -9.03 0.71 7.47
C PHE A 25 -9.16 0.99 5.98
N LYS A 26 -8.08 0.83 5.20
CA LYS A 26 -8.11 1.04 3.75
C LYS A 26 -9.09 0.08 3.07
N ILE A 27 -9.08 -1.19 3.48
CA ILE A 27 -9.99 -2.21 2.93
C ILE A 27 -11.44 -1.84 3.24
N PHE A 28 -11.72 -1.45 4.49
CA PHE A 28 -13.07 -1.02 4.87
C PHE A 28 -13.53 0.17 4.04
N ASN A 29 -12.67 1.16 3.83
CA ASN A 29 -13.00 2.36 3.05
C ASN A 29 -13.22 2.03 1.56
N ILE A 30 -12.40 1.16 0.97
CA ILE A 30 -12.59 0.66 -0.39
C ILE A 30 -13.96 -0.02 -0.52
N CYS A 31 -14.30 -0.91 0.43
CA CYS A 31 -15.57 -1.61 0.42
C CYS A 31 -16.76 -0.65 0.61
N GLN A 32 -16.60 0.37 1.47
CA GLN A 32 -17.61 1.40 1.70
C GLN A 32 -17.83 2.28 0.45
N ILE A 33 -16.77 2.62 -0.28
CA ILE A 33 -16.85 3.37 -1.55
C ILE A 33 -17.61 2.57 -2.61
N LEU A 34 -17.30 1.27 -2.72
CA LEU A 34 -17.94 0.37 -3.69
C LEU A 34 -19.35 -0.08 -3.25
N GLY A 35 -19.75 0.20 -2.02
CA GLY A 35 -21.02 -0.28 -1.45
C GLY A 35 -21.08 -1.80 -1.25
N ILE A 36 -19.94 -2.47 -1.14
CA ILE A 36 -19.83 -3.94 -1.02
C ILE A 36 -19.60 -4.31 0.44
N ASN A 37 -20.28 -5.36 0.93
CA ASN A 37 -19.98 -5.90 2.25
C ASN A 37 -18.63 -6.67 2.22
N PRO A 38 -17.63 -6.29 3.06
CA PRO A 38 -16.30 -6.93 3.07
C PRO A 38 -16.32 -8.43 3.39
N ASN A 39 -17.36 -8.91 4.09
CA ASN A 39 -17.48 -10.30 4.53
C ASN A 39 -18.09 -11.23 3.46
N ILE A 40 -18.59 -10.69 2.35
CA ILE A 40 -19.10 -11.47 1.23
C ILE A 40 -17.97 -12.33 0.65
N GLU A 41 -18.28 -13.60 0.33
CA GLU A 41 -17.38 -14.49 -0.39
C GLU A 41 -17.13 -13.98 -1.80
N TYR A 42 -15.88 -14.01 -2.24
CA TYR A 42 -15.50 -13.46 -3.54
C TYR A 42 -16.24 -14.14 -4.70
N SER A 43 -16.57 -15.43 -4.59
CA SER A 43 -17.39 -16.15 -5.59
C SER A 43 -18.81 -15.61 -5.77
N LYS A 44 -19.35 -14.92 -4.76
CA LYS A 44 -20.73 -14.39 -4.78
C LYS A 44 -20.79 -12.94 -5.30
N LEU A 45 -19.64 -12.35 -5.62
CA LEU A 45 -19.57 -10.97 -6.08
C LEU A 45 -19.95 -10.89 -7.56
N SER A 46 -20.79 -9.91 -7.92
CA SER A 46 -21.11 -9.64 -9.33
C SER A 46 -19.86 -9.23 -10.10
N GLU A 47 -19.78 -9.65 -11.36
CA GLU A 47 -18.68 -9.34 -12.27
C GLU A 47 -18.44 -7.83 -12.39
N HIS A 48 -19.52 -7.03 -12.46
CA HIS A 48 -19.44 -5.57 -12.44
C HIS A 48 -18.65 -5.01 -11.24
N TYR A 49 -18.90 -5.54 -10.04
CA TYR A 49 -18.20 -5.09 -8.84
C TYR A 49 -16.73 -5.54 -8.81
N ILE A 50 -16.42 -6.65 -9.48
CA ILE A 50 -15.04 -7.11 -9.65
C ILE A 50 -14.28 -6.14 -10.55
N ASP A 51 -14.88 -5.75 -11.67
CA ASP A 51 -14.30 -4.77 -12.59
C ASP A 51 -14.05 -3.42 -11.93
N GLU A 52 -15.04 -2.92 -11.18
CA GLU A 52 -14.94 -1.65 -10.46
C GLU A 52 -13.82 -1.69 -9.39
N LEU A 53 -13.73 -2.80 -8.66
CA LEU A 53 -12.65 -3.03 -7.70
C LEU A 53 -11.28 -3.08 -8.39
N ASN A 54 -11.17 -3.78 -9.52
CA ASN A 54 -9.93 -3.86 -10.28
C ASN A 54 -9.49 -2.50 -10.81
N LEU A 55 -10.44 -1.70 -11.32
CA LEU A 55 -10.21 -0.35 -11.80
C LEU A 55 -9.71 0.55 -10.66
N LEU A 56 -10.34 0.46 -9.49
CA LEU A 56 -9.93 1.22 -8.30
C LEU A 56 -8.51 0.84 -7.87
N LEU A 57 -8.20 -0.46 -7.78
CA LEU A 57 -6.87 -0.94 -7.40
C LEU A 57 -5.81 -0.54 -8.43
N ALA A 58 -6.13 -0.57 -9.73
CA ALA A 58 -5.25 -0.13 -10.79
C ALA A 58 -4.99 1.38 -10.72
N ASN A 59 -6.00 2.18 -10.41
CA ASN A 59 -5.83 3.62 -10.23
C ASN A 59 -4.96 3.96 -9.02
N ILE A 60 -5.10 3.21 -7.91
CA ILE A 60 -4.21 3.37 -6.76
C ILE A 60 -2.77 3.02 -7.12
N LYS A 61 -2.54 1.97 -7.94
CA LYS A 61 -1.21 1.66 -8.50
C LYS A 61 -0.67 2.75 -9.44
N LYS A 62 -1.53 3.41 -10.23
CA LYS A 62 -1.14 4.41 -11.25
C LYS A 62 -0.85 5.79 -10.70
N GLN A 63 -1.35 6.13 -9.51
CA GLN A 63 -1.03 7.40 -8.83
C GLN A 63 0.49 7.60 -8.61
N ASP A 64 1.30 6.56 -8.86
CA ASP A 64 2.75 6.51 -8.75
C ASP A 64 3.54 7.02 -9.98
N TYR A 65 2.96 7.13 -11.19
CA TYR A 65 3.71 7.51 -12.42
C TYR A 65 3.42 8.94 -12.93
N ASN A 66 2.17 9.40 -12.88
CA ASN A 66 1.81 10.73 -13.38
C ASN A 66 2.37 11.87 -12.51
N SER A 67 2.74 11.61 -11.26
CA SER A 67 3.43 12.57 -10.39
C SER A 67 4.89 12.83 -10.79
N ILE A 68 5.48 11.93 -11.59
CA ILE A 68 6.86 12.05 -12.09
C ILE A 68 6.87 12.67 -13.50
N LEU A 69 5.80 12.51 -14.29
CA LEU A 69 5.71 13.01 -15.67
C LEU A 69 4.89 14.31 -15.86
N GLU A 70 3.99 14.71 -14.95
CA GLU A 70 3.27 16.01 -15.05
C GLU A 70 4.10 17.24 -14.61
N ASN A 71 5.43 17.14 -14.61
CA ASN A 71 6.31 18.32 -14.51
C ASN A 71 6.89 18.74 -15.88
N VAL A 72 6.42 18.16 -16.99
CA VAL A 72 6.74 18.61 -18.35
C VAL A 72 5.48 18.59 -19.23
N ASN A 73 5.15 19.76 -19.78
CA ASN A 73 4.18 20.08 -20.84
C ASN A 73 2.69 20.25 -20.45
N ILE A 74 2.34 21.51 -20.17
CA ILE A 74 0.99 22.06 -20.30
C ILE A 74 0.76 22.33 -21.80
N ASP A 75 0.01 21.45 -22.47
CA ASP A 75 -0.69 21.83 -23.70
C ASP A 75 -2.18 21.95 -23.39
N ASN A 76 -2.62 23.21 -23.45
CA ASN A 76 -3.98 23.65 -23.23
C ASN A 76 -4.90 23.11 -24.33
N THR A 77 -5.73 22.10 -24.04
CA THR A 77 -7.04 21.96 -24.70
C THR A 77 -8.08 21.41 -23.75
N ASN A 78 -8.99 22.28 -23.33
CA ASN A 78 -10.18 21.95 -22.58
C ASN A 78 -11.14 21.09 -23.43
N THR A 79 -11.45 19.88 -22.98
CA THR A 79 -12.71 19.20 -23.36
C THR A 79 -13.44 18.69 -22.12
N ARG A 80 -14.61 19.28 -21.93
CA ARG A 80 -15.58 19.14 -20.84
C ARG A 80 -16.36 17.84 -21.06
N ILE A 81 -16.21 16.84 -20.18
CA ILE A 81 -17.10 15.66 -20.15
C ILE A 81 -17.57 15.40 -18.71
N ASN A 82 -18.82 15.80 -18.48
CA ASN A 82 -19.86 15.24 -17.61
C ASN A 82 -19.41 14.46 -16.36
N ASN A 83 -19.17 15.20 -15.27
CA ASN A 83 -19.13 14.64 -13.93
C ASN A 83 -20.54 14.17 -13.53
N LYS A 84 -20.78 12.85 -13.46
CA LYS A 84 -21.72 12.33 -12.45
C LYS A 84 -21.13 12.70 -11.09
N ASN A 85 -21.90 13.45 -10.30
CA ASN A 85 -21.57 13.91 -8.96
C ASN A 85 -21.27 12.72 -8.04
N ILE A 86 -20.00 12.31 -7.99
CA ILE A 86 -19.40 11.66 -6.84
C ILE A 86 -18.41 12.69 -6.32
N ASP A 87 -18.66 13.22 -5.12
CA ASP A 87 -17.81 14.23 -4.48
C ASP A 87 -16.36 13.74 -4.43
N LYS A 88 -15.55 14.19 -5.40
CA LYS A 88 -14.09 13.95 -5.46
C LYS A 88 -13.38 14.36 -4.16
N ASN A 89 -13.99 15.29 -3.41
CA ASN A 89 -13.50 15.76 -2.11
C ASN A 89 -13.78 14.79 -0.94
N LYS A 90 -14.82 13.95 -1.03
CA LYS A 90 -15.18 12.97 0.03
C LYS A 90 -14.30 11.71 -0.05
N LEU A 91 -13.85 11.35 -1.26
CA LEU A 91 -12.91 10.26 -1.54
C LEU A 91 -11.51 10.52 -0.95
N ASN A 92 -11.09 11.78 -0.93
CA ASN A 92 -9.72 12.20 -0.58
C ASN A 92 -9.45 12.23 0.94
N LEU A 93 -10.48 12.34 1.77
CA LEU A 93 -10.33 12.48 3.22
C LEU A 93 -10.23 11.15 3.98
N TYR A 94 -10.73 10.05 3.40
CA TYR A 94 -10.85 8.75 4.08
C TYR A 94 -9.76 7.73 3.70
N LEU A 95 -9.07 7.87 2.56
CA LEU A 95 -8.12 6.85 2.07
C LEU A 95 -6.70 6.92 2.67
N PHE A 96 -6.36 7.98 3.41
CA PHE A 96 -4.95 8.31 3.70
C PHE A 96 -4.62 8.41 5.19
N ASN A 97 -3.61 7.64 5.61
CA ASN A 97 -3.00 7.75 6.93
C ASN A 97 -2.37 9.14 7.08
N LYS A 98 -2.74 9.84 8.15
CA LYS A 98 -2.16 11.10 8.60
C LYS A 98 -0.66 10.94 8.84
N ASN A 99 0.16 11.16 7.82
CA ASN A 99 1.60 11.32 8.00
C ASN A 99 1.90 12.82 8.11
N SER A 100 1.94 13.29 9.35
CA SER A 100 2.59 14.55 9.70
C SER A 100 4.09 14.41 9.42
N THR A 101 4.51 14.81 8.22
CA THR A 101 5.92 15.12 7.96
C THR A 101 5.98 16.48 7.30
N PHE A 102 6.73 17.38 7.95
CA PHE A 102 7.19 18.69 7.46
C PHE A 102 7.56 18.61 5.96
N ASN A 103 6.62 18.89 5.07
CA ASN A 103 6.79 19.36 3.68
C ASN A 103 5.41 19.65 3.11
N LYS A 104 5.09 20.94 3.02
CA LYS A 104 3.74 21.52 2.79
C LYS A 104 3.18 21.35 1.37
N SER A 105 3.64 20.35 0.58
CA SER A 105 3.19 20.15 -0.81
C SER A 105 3.27 18.68 -1.30
N THR A 106 3.26 17.70 -0.40
CA THR A 106 3.36 16.29 -0.83
C THR A 106 1.96 15.69 -1.01
N LYS A 107 1.52 15.52 -2.27
CA LYS A 107 0.36 14.68 -2.60
C LYS A 107 0.61 13.28 -2.04
N ASN A 108 -0.35 12.77 -1.27
CA ASN A 108 -0.22 11.50 -0.54
C ASN A 108 -0.12 10.32 -1.51
N ILE A 109 1.04 9.67 -1.58
CA ILE A 109 1.27 8.47 -2.40
C ILE A 109 0.86 7.23 -1.60
N VAL A 110 -0.06 6.40 -2.12
CA VAL A 110 -0.41 5.10 -1.54
C VAL A 110 0.20 4.00 -2.40
N LEU A 111 1.32 3.46 -1.93
CA LEU A 111 2.00 2.33 -2.55
C LEU A 111 1.34 1.00 -2.15
N ILE A 112 1.21 0.08 -3.11
CA ILE A 112 0.65 -1.26 -2.92
C ILE A 112 1.57 -2.30 -3.62
N GLU A 113 1.69 -3.50 -3.04
CA GLU A 113 2.38 -4.67 -3.60
C GLU A 113 3.86 -4.45 -3.97
N GLU A 114 4.20 -4.63 -5.25
CA GLU A 114 5.54 -4.64 -5.82
C GLU A 114 6.15 -3.25 -5.77
N ASN A 115 5.40 -2.22 -6.14
CA ASN A 115 5.79 -0.82 -6.00
C ASN A 115 6.23 -0.48 -4.56
N LEU A 116 5.55 -1.05 -3.55
CA LEU A 116 5.92 -0.84 -2.15
C LEU A 116 7.22 -1.56 -1.78
N ASN A 117 7.43 -2.79 -2.27
CA ASN A 117 8.68 -3.53 -2.04
C ASN A 117 9.88 -2.83 -2.69
N ASP A 118 9.71 -2.36 -3.93
CA ASP A 118 10.76 -1.69 -4.69
C ASP A 118 11.09 -0.34 -4.07
N TYR A 119 10.08 0.42 -3.65
CA TYR A 119 10.27 1.66 -2.91
C TYR A 119 11.02 1.41 -1.59
N GLU A 120 10.58 0.45 -0.77
CA GLU A 120 11.26 0.11 0.47
C GLU A 120 12.72 -0.30 0.23
N SER A 121 12.97 -1.12 -0.78
CA SER A 121 14.30 -1.59 -1.16
C SER A 121 15.18 -0.44 -1.65
N SER A 122 14.65 0.43 -2.49
CA SER A 122 15.31 1.64 -2.98
C SER A 122 15.70 2.57 -1.82
N GLN A 123 14.77 2.83 -0.89
CA GLN A 123 15.05 3.64 0.30
C GLN A 123 16.16 3.03 1.16
N ILE A 124 16.14 1.70 1.37
CA ILE A 124 17.20 1.00 2.10
C ILE A 124 18.54 1.11 1.37
N ASN A 125 18.55 0.92 0.05
CA ASN A 125 19.75 1.02 -0.77
C ASN A 125 20.36 2.42 -0.71
N THR A 126 19.55 3.47 -0.80
CA THR A 126 19.99 4.86 -0.61
C THR A 126 20.62 5.05 0.77
N LEU A 127 20.00 4.56 1.85
CA LEU A 127 20.56 4.64 3.20
C LEU A 127 21.91 3.92 3.34
N ILE A 128 22.09 2.81 2.61
CA ILE A 128 23.35 2.06 2.57
C ILE A 128 24.42 2.86 1.80
N GLN A 129 24.07 3.39 0.62
CA GLN A 129 24.98 4.17 -0.24
C GLN A 129 25.52 5.41 0.50
N ILE A 130 24.67 6.15 1.21
CA ILE A 130 25.08 7.32 2.00
C ILE A 130 25.79 6.95 3.32
N ASN A 131 26.02 5.66 3.59
CA ASN A 131 26.63 5.14 4.82
C ASN A 131 25.94 5.56 6.14
N ALA A 132 24.64 5.85 6.10
CA ALA A 132 23.87 6.19 7.29
C ALA A 132 23.94 5.06 8.34
N LEU A 133 23.93 5.41 9.63
CA LEU A 133 23.97 4.43 10.73
C LEU A 133 22.85 3.37 10.60
N ARG A 134 21.65 3.80 10.20
CA ARG A 134 20.52 2.91 9.94
C ARG A 134 20.81 1.95 8.79
N GLY A 135 21.36 2.45 7.67
CA GLY A 135 21.73 1.64 6.52
C GLY A 135 22.78 0.58 6.85
N ARG A 136 23.86 0.96 7.54
CA ARG A 136 24.90 0.03 8.01
C ARG A 136 24.33 -1.08 8.90
N ARG A 137 23.44 -0.73 9.84
CA ARG A 137 22.79 -1.72 10.72
C ARG A 137 21.90 -2.68 9.96
N ILE A 138 21.09 -2.17 9.01
CA ILE A 138 20.23 -3.01 8.16
C ILE A 138 21.08 -3.96 7.31
N LYS A 139 22.16 -3.45 6.67
CA LYS A 139 23.11 -4.26 5.90
C LYS A 139 23.72 -5.40 6.72
N MET A 140 23.98 -5.16 8.00
CA MET A 140 24.51 -6.15 8.95
C MET A 140 23.43 -7.04 9.59
N GLY A 141 22.14 -6.85 9.29
CA GLY A 141 21.04 -7.60 9.92
C GLY A 141 20.72 -7.19 11.37
N TYR A 142 21.21 -6.04 11.84
CA TYR A 142 20.96 -5.52 13.17
C TYR A 142 19.71 -4.62 13.24
N PRO A 143 19.02 -4.54 14.41
CA PRO A 143 17.85 -3.70 14.56
C PRO A 143 18.21 -2.22 14.38
N SER A 144 17.54 -1.53 13.46
CA SER A 144 17.87 -0.16 13.04
C SER A 144 17.36 0.95 13.97
N LYS A 145 16.41 0.65 14.87
CA LYS A 145 15.75 1.61 15.79
C LYS A 145 16.41 1.75 17.17
N GLY A 146 17.67 1.34 17.33
CA GLY A 146 18.39 1.47 18.61
C GLY A 146 17.95 0.48 19.70
N GLN A 147 17.37 -0.66 19.32
CA GLN A 147 17.01 -1.71 20.27
C GLN A 147 18.28 -2.32 20.92
N ARG A 148 18.18 -2.70 22.20
CA ARG A 148 19.30 -3.31 22.96
C ARG A 148 19.68 -4.67 22.38
N THR A 149 20.85 -4.79 21.75
CA THR A 149 21.28 -6.05 21.10
C THR A 149 21.87 -7.08 22.06
N ARG A 150 22.39 -6.66 23.22
CA ARG A 150 23.00 -7.57 24.22
C ARG A 150 22.00 -8.61 24.74
N SER A 151 20.85 -8.15 25.23
CA SER A 151 19.82 -9.04 25.81
C SER A 151 18.77 -9.49 24.79
N ASN A 152 18.40 -8.65 23.82
CA ASN A 152 17.33 -8.99 22.88
C ASN A 152 17.74 -10.10 21.91
N ALA A 153 19.02 -10.24 21.56
CA ALA A 153 19.48 -11.34 20.72
C ALA A 153 19.28 -12.71 21.40
N ILE A 154 19.50 -12.77 22.72
CA ILE A 154 19.29 -13.97 23.53
C ILE A 154 17.79 -14.28 23.62
N THR A 155 16.97 -13.28 23.95
CA THR A 155 15.51 -13.43 24.02
C THR A 155 14.91 -13.84 22.67
N ALA A 156 15.34 -13.21 21.57
CA ALA A 156 14.91 -13.55 20.22
C ALA A 156 15.31 -14.98 19.85
N LYS A 157 16.55 -15.40 20.12
CA LYS A 157 16.99 -16.78 19.89
C LYS A 157 16.14 -17.78 20.67
N ARG A 158 15.81 -17.48 21.93
CA ARG A 158 14.96 -18.34 22.77
C ARG A 158 13.54 -18.47 22.24
N ILE A 159 12.90 -17.35 21.89
CA ILE A 159 11.52 -17.34 21.38
C ILE A 159 11.47 -18.00 19.98
N ASN A 160 12.41 -17.66 19.10
CA ASN A 160 12.46 -18.16 17.73
C ASN A 160 12.93 -19.62 17.61
N LYS A 161 13.66 -20.16 18.61
CA LYS A 161 14.06 -21.59 18.65
C LYS A 161 12.85 -22.53 18.55
N ARG A 162 11.67 -22.12 19.04
CA ARG A 162 10.43 -22.90 18.95
C ARG A 162 9.81 -22.90 17.55
N LEU A 163 10.13 -21.88 16.74
CA LEU A 163 9.60 -21.70 15.37
C LEU A 163 10.47 -22.37 14.31
N ILE A 164 11.77 -22.54 14.58
CA ILE A 164 12.68 -23.32 13.74
C ILE A 164 12.52 -24.79 14.11
N LYS A 165 11.50 -25.46 13.55
CA LYS A 165 11.44 -26.93 13.57
C LYS A 165 12.61 -27.45 12.71
N LYS A 166 13.43 -28.33 13.29
CA LYS A 166 14.41 -29.13 12.54
C LYS A 166 13.70 -30.12 11.64
#